data_AF-A0A371ARC8-F1
#
_entry.id   AF-A0A371ARC8-F1
#
_cell.length_a   1.000
_cell.length_b   1.000
_cell.length_c   1.000
_cell.angle_alpha   90.00
_cell.angle_beta   90.00
_cell.angle_gamma   90.00
#
_symmetry.space_group_name_H-M   'P 1'
#
loop_
_entity.id
_entity.type
_entity.pdbx_description
1 polymer ?
#
loop_
_entity_poly.entity_id
_entity_poly.type
_entity_poly.pdbx_seq_one_letter_code
_entity_poly.pdbx_strand_id
1 'polypeptide(L)'
;MKLHTKLSLWQKIIIIIITGLLFSFILEASIFNLDVIQNGSNSVKVTKEDSNMTLLETYAFQTYTISFSKPVYAKKLFLKLESKGESFEYIVYGNVLSNYGSEQDLSQIKDTYYPQLSKSCINLNKHIKKLSIQVPKAAKASFDSITLDTSFQLNPYRIFFIFVCFFLLFFLIFCKEVFEKNLSIGFGIIGIIIGFTMILFIGTKTPGWDEQIHFKSSYLEVFGSYTSSTALMRDSTVPNFNSYEERNEVSGYLKSLSTDSPSISIDKFVSYNHRAYLGQSAFLLIGKFLHLPADWFYMFGKLGNLLVYILLLGISIRIAKAGKVYILAVGLLPTSLFLSSTYTYDSFITGFIILGFVLWLNEMLTPKEKVVWWKMLLTILCFSLGSFSKAIYIPLLLLILLLPKEKFEDKKQMLIFKIGIIITFIVVLSTFLLPALQTSVSAAATGTGSSGGLGSDDRGGATDIASQMSVIFNHPLEYTKLLLSSIFSTFGDYIFRDASIFFAHAGYIPMPLTFIPVILLCVVAFVRPKNEKSFTLSKFQRSYLGFLIFGIVCLIWTSMYLAFTPVGEFKINGVQGRYYIPLFVPLLVFLRNEKIRWNISEQSFHRLICGVLAFLSLSGIYSNLLINCI
;
A
#
# COMPACT_ATOMS: atom_id res chain seq x y z
N MET A 1 -41.94 31.24 13.04
CA MET A 1 -41.02 30.49 13.92
C MET A 1 -40.17 29.54 13.06
N LYS A 2 -39.04 30.00 12.50
CA LYS A 2 -38.13 29.16 11.69
C LYS A 2 -37.16 28.43 12.62
N LEU A 3 -37.60 27.33 13.22
CA LEU A 3 -36.71 26.36 13.87
C LEU A 3 -36.08 25.48 12.80
N HIS A 4 -35.11 26.03 12.06
CA HIS A 4 -34.09 25.17 11.45
C HIS A 4 -33.08 24.84 12.55
N THR A 5 -33.38 23.82 13.37
CA THR A 5 -32.37 23.18 14.19
C THR A 5 -31.34 22.57 13.25
N LYS A 6 -30.27 23.32 13.00
CA LYS A 6 -29.12 22.87 12.20
C LYS A 6 -28.51 21.70 12.97
N LEU A 7 -28.64 20.49 12.42
CA LEU A 7 -28.07 19.28 13.04
C LEU A 7 -26.59 19.51 13.38
N SER A 8 -26.18 19.10 14.59
CA SER A 8 -24.78 19.12 15.00
C SER A 8 -23.94 18.11 14.20
N LEU A 9 -22.62 18.26 14.20
CA LEU A 9 -21.72 17.36 13.46
C LEU A 9 -21.91 15.88 13.88
N TRP A 10 -22.00 15.61 15.17
CA TRP A 10 -22.20 14.25 15.68
C TRP A 10 -23.56 13.68 15.29
N GLN A 11 -24.62 14.49 15.31
CA GLN A 11 -25.94 14.07 14.83
C GLN A 11 -25.90 13.68 13.34
N LYS A 12 -25.22 14.47 12.50
CA LYS A 12 -25.03 14.13 11.07
C LYS A 12 -24.27 12.81 10.91
N ILE A 13 -23.17 12.62 11.63
CA ILE A 13 -22.37 11.39 11.55
C ILE A 13 -23.20 10.18 11.96
N ILE A 14 -23.95 10.25 13.06
CA ILE A 14 -24.82 9.15 13.54
C ILE A 14 -25.88 8.82 12.48
N ILE A 15 -26.54 9.82 11.91
CA ILE A 15 -27.54 9.61 10.85
C ILE A 15 -26.89 8.88 9.67
N ILE A 16 -25.73 9.35 9.19
CA ILE A 16 -25.01 8.73 8.07
C ILE A 16 -24.67 7.26 8.37
N ILE A 17 -24.22 6.96 9.59
CA ILE A 17 -23.88 5.59 10.00
C ILE A 17 -25.12 4.70 9.98
N ILE A 18 -26.21 5.12 10.63
CA ILE A 18 -27.44 4.32 10.71
C ILE A 18 -28.04 4.09 9.32
N THR A 19 -28.19 5.14 8.52
CA THR A 19 -28.74 5.03 7.17
C THR A 19 -27.83 4.21 6.26
N GLY A 20 -26.51 4.36 6.41
CA GLY A 20 -25.54 3.61 5.64
C GLY A 20 -25.59 2.11 5.93
N LEU A 21 -25.65 1.71 7.20
CA LEU A 21 -25.75 0.29 7.58
C LEU A 21 -27.02 -0.36 7.04
N LEU A 22 -28.17 0.33 7.18
CA LEU A 22 -29.44 -0.13 6.62
C LEU A 22 -29.38 -0.25 5.09
N PHE A 23 -28.85 0.78 4.41
CA PHE A 23 -28.72 0.79 2.96
C PHE A 23 -27.83 -0.36 2.46
N SER A 24 -26.69 -0.59 3.09
CA SER A 24 -25.76 -1.67 2.73
C SER A 24 -26.38 -3.05 2.92
N PHE A 25 -27.10 -3.26 4.02
CA PHE A 25 -27.79 -4.52 4.28
C PHE A 25 -28.89 -4.77 3.24
N ILE A 26 -29.70 -3.75 2.94
CA ILE A 26 -30.77 -3.85 1.93
C ILE A 26 -30.17 -4.20 0.57
N LEU A 27 -29.11 -3.52 0.12
CA LEU A 27 -28.47 -3.81 -1.16
C LEU A 27 -27.89 -5.23 -1.22
N GLU A 28 -27.21 -5.70 -0.16
CA GLU A 28 -26.71 -7.08 -0.09
C GLU A 28 -27.83 -8.12 -0.18
N ALA A 29 -28.90 -7.90 0.58
CA ALA A 29 -30.03 -8.80 0.64
C ALA A 29 -30.85 -8.81 -0.67
N SER A 30 -31.04 -7.64 -1.31
CA SER A 30 -31.92 -7.51 -2.46
C SER A 30 -31.23 -7.71 -3.80
N ILE A 31 -29.98 -7.25 -3.97
CA ILE A 31 -29.28 -7.30 -5.26
C ILE A 31 -28.42 -8.55 -5.35
N PHE A 32 -27.54 -8.79 -4.38
CA PHE A 32 -26.55 -9.87 -4.44
C PHE A 32 -27.10 -11.25 -4.04
N ASN A 33 -28.37 -11.31 -3.65
CA ASN A 33 -29.13 -12.54 -3.42
C ASN A 33 -30.39 -12.62 -4.29
N LEU A 34 -30.54 -11.75 -5.30
CA LEU A 34 -31.75 -11.69 -6.14
C LEU A 34 -32.04 -13.02 -6.83
N ASP A 35 -31.03 -13.64 -7.43
CA ASP A 35 -31.19 -14.92 -8.13
C ASP A 35 -31.61 -16.05 -7.16
N VAL A 36 -31.13 -16.03 -5.92
CA VAL A 36 -31.54 -17.00 -4.90
C VAL A 36 -33.00 -16.78 -4.51
N ILE A 37 -33.42 -15.52 -4.38
CA ILE A 37 -34.82 -15.16 -4.09
C ILE A 37 -35.74 -15.61 -5.24
N GLN A 38 -35.28 -15.52 -6.49
CA GLN A 38 -36.06 -15.90 -7.68
C GLN A 38 -36.12 -17.41 -7.90
N ASN A 39 -35.00 -18.12 -7.68
CA ASN A 39 -34.87 -19.54 -8.01
C ASN A 39 -35.11 -20.49 -6.82
N GLY A 40 -35.16 -19.96 -5.59
CA GLY A 40 -35.22 -20.74 -4.36
C GLY A 40 -33.86 -21.33 -3.96
N SER A 41 -33.76 -21.78 -2.71
CA SER A 41 -32.54 -22.36 -2.13
C SER A 41 -32.60 -23.88 -2.17
N ASN A 42 -31.88 -24.49 -3.10
CA ASN A 42 -31.69 -25.93 -3.23
C ASN A 42 -30.20 -26.23 -3.49
N SER A 43 -29.48 -26.61 -2.44
CA SER A 43 -28.06 -26.99 -2.58
C SER A 43 -27.95 -28.42 -3.07
N VAL A 44 -27.03 -28.67 -4.01
CA VAL A 44 -26.78 -30.00 -4.58
C VAL A 44 -25.39 -30.46 -4.15
N LYS A 45 -25.32 -31.60 -3.46
CA LYS A 45 -24.06 -32.25 -3.11
C LYS A 45 -23.87 -33.50 -3.96
N VAL A 46 -22.74 -33.56 -4.66
CA VAL A 46 -22.33 -34.67 -5.52
C VAL A 46 -21.11 -35.34 -4.89
N THR A 47 -21.21 -36.65 -4.65
CA THR A 47 -20.14 -37.48 -4.12
C THR A 47 -19.62 -38.43 -5.20
N LYS A 48 -18.50 -39.10 -4.93
CA LYS A 48 -17.88 -40.06 -5.88
C LYS A 48 -18.83 -41.15 -6.40
N GLU A 49 -19.82 -41.53 -5.62
CA GLU A 49 -20.80 -42.59 -5.94
C GLU A 49 -22.01 -42.09 -6.76
N ASP A 50 -22.08 -40.79 -7.07
CA ASP A 50 -23.22 -40.23 -7.80
C ASP A 50 -23.22 -40.68 -9.28
N SER A 51 -24.35 -41.19 -9.75
CA SER A 51 -24.51 -41.69 -11.13
C SER A 51 -24.30 -40.62 -12.19
N ASN A 52 -24.43 -39.34 -11.83
CA ASN A 52 -24.26 -38.22 -12.75
C ASN A 52 -22.81 -37.75 -12.89
N MET A 53 -21.87 -38.40 -12.18
CA MET A 53 -20.45 -38.12 -12.25
C MET A 53 -19.73 -39.04 -13.24
N THR A 54 -18.91 -38.44 -14.10
CA THR A 54 -17.97 -39.17 -14.96
C THR A 54 -16.53 -38.74 -14.68
N LEU A 55 -15.62 -39.71 -14.64
CA LEU A 55 -14.18 -39.49 -14.49
C LEU A 55 -13.49 -39.77 -15.82
N LEU A 56 -12.77 -38.79 -16.34
CA LEU A 56 -11.89 -38.96 -17.48
C LEU A 56 -10.43 -38.79 -17.04
N GLU A 57 -9.63 -39.82 -17.28
CA GLU A 57 -8.22 -39.81 -16.95
C GLU A 57 -7.36 -39.67 -18.21
N THR A 58 -6.45 -38.71 -18.18
CA THR A 58 -5.37 -38.57 -19.16
C THR A 58 -4.03 -38.89 -18.51
N TYR A 59 -2.93 -38.79 -19.27
CA TYR A 59 -1.58 -38.94 -18.71
C TYR A 59 -1.28 -37.91 -17.61
N ALA A 60 -1.72 -36.65 -17.81
CA ALA A 60 -1.39 -35.54 -16.92
C ALA A 60 -2.50 -35.17 -15.92
N PHE A 61 -3.78 -35.44 -16.24
CA PHE A 61 -4.92 -34.92 -15.48
C PHE A 61 -6.01 -35.97 -15.21
N GLN A 62 -6.72 -35.78 -14.10
CA GLN A 62 -8.01 -36.39 -13.78
C GLN A 62 -9.08 -35.31 -13.91
N THR A 63 -10.10 -35.56 -14.73
CA THR A 63 -11.21 -34.62 -14.95
C THR A 63 -12.50 -35.20 -14.44
N TYR A 64 -13.05 -34.58 -13.41
CA TYR A 64 -14.34 -34.93 -12.79
C TYR A 64 -15.43 -34.10 -13.44
N THR A 65 -16.36 -34.74 -14.16
CA THR A 65 -17.44 -34.06 -14.89
C THR A 65 -18.80 -34.45 -14.34
N ILE A 66 -19.60 -33.45 -14.01
CA ILE A 66 -20.98 -33.57 -13.54
C ILE A 66 -21.90 -32.95 -14.59
N SER A 67 -22.95 -33.68 -14.97
CA SER A 67 -23.97 -33.20 -15.90
C SER A 67 -25.35 -33.22 -15.26
N PHE A 68 -26.10 -32.13 -15.40
CA PHE A 68 -27.45 -32.00 -14.86
C PHE A 68 -28.48 -32.09 -15.98
N SER A 69 -29.53 -32.89 -15.77
CA SER A 69 -30.65 -33.02 -16.71
C SER A 69 -31.41 -31.71 -16.88
N LYS A 70 -31.50 -30.91 -15.81
CA LYS A 70 -31.99 -29.53 -15.80
C LYS A 70 -30.91 -28.61 -15.23
N PRO A 71 -30.70 -27.41 -15.79
CA PRO A 71 -29.71 -26.47 -15.26
C PRO A 71 -29.97 -26.16 -13.79
N VAL A 72 -28.92 -26.25 -12.96
CA VAL A 72 -28.95 -25.96 -11.53
C VAL A 72 -28.30 -24.61 -11.32
N TYR A 73 -29.04 -23.64 -10.75
CA TYR A 73 -28.40 -22.41 -10.29
C TYR A 73 -27.35 -22.76 -9.24
N ALA A 74 -26.17 -22.17 -9.28
CA ALA A 74 -25.15 -22.31 -8.26
C ALA A 74 -24.59 -20.93 -7.95
N LYS A 75 -24.75 -20.50 -6.70
CA LYS A 75 -24.13 -19.28 -6.19
C LYS A 75 -22.64 -19.55 -5.96
N LYS A 76 -22.34 -20.67 -5.30
CA LYS A 76 -20.97 -21.09 -4.95
C LYS A 76 -20.74 -22.56 -5.27
N LEU A 77 -19.47 -22.89 -5.52
CA LEU A 77 -18.96 -24.25 -5.67
C LEU A 77 -17.98 -24.53 -4.54
N PHE A 78 -18.29 -25.51 -3.70
CA PHE A 78 -17.34 -26.06 -2.75
C PHE A 78 -16.72 -27.34 -3.31
N LEU A 79 -15.39 -27.39 -3.33
CA LEU A 79 -14.63 -28.55 -3.73
C LEU A 79 -13.90 -29.13 -2.52
N LYS A 80 -14.09 -30.43 -2.30
CA LYS A 80 -13.33 -31.20 -1.31
C LYS A 80 -12.59 -32.33 -1.98
N LEU A 81 -11.28 -32.34 -1.79
CA LEU A 81 -10.36 -33.37 -2.25
C LEU A 81 -9.55 -33.90 -1.07
N GLU A 82 -9.29 -35.20 -1.07
CA GLU A 82 -8.32 -35.79 -0.14
C GLU A 82 -6.94 -35.72 -0.77
N SER A 83 -6.07 -34.88 -0.21
CA SER A 83 -4.67 -34.79 -0.57
C SER A 83 -3.80 -34.63 0.67
N LYS A 84 -2.60 -35.22 0.64
CA LYS A 84 -1.56 -35.04 1.67
C LYS A 84 -0.30 -34.36 1.11
N GLY A 85 -0.37 -33.88 -0.14
CA GLY A 85 0.76 -33.28 -0.86
C GLY A 85 0.87 -31.78 -0.67
N GLU A 86 1.63 -31.15 -1.56
CA GLU A 86 1.69 -29.69 -1.69
C GLU A 86 0.41 -29.11 -2.30
N SER A 87 0.22 -27.80 -2.20
CA SER A 87 -0.86 -27.11 -2.91
C SER A 87 -0.69 -27.24 -4.43
N PHE A 88 -1.80 -27.35 -5.15
CA PHE A 88 -1.78 -27.50 -6.61
C PHE A 88 -2.91 -26.71 -7.26
N GLU A 89 -2.67 -26.26 -8.49
CA GLU A 89 -3.70 -25.60 -9.29
C GLU A 89 -4.69 -26.62 -9.88
N TYR A 90 -5.96 -26.25 -9.94
CA TYR A 90 -7.00 -26.97 -10.64
C TYR A 90 -7.83 -26.02 -11.50
N ILE A 91 -8.52 -26.56 -12.50
CA ILE A 91 -9.30 -25.77 -13.46
C ILE A 91 -10.76 -26.21 -13.41
N VAL A 92 -11.67 -25.24 -13.34
CA VAL A 92 -13.12 -25.43 -13.44
C VAL A 92 -13.62 -24.85 -14.75
N TYR A 93 -14.37 -25.64 -15.51
CA TYR A 93 -14.99 -25.22 -16.77
C TYR A 93 -16.26 -26.02 -17.03
N GLY A 94 -17.01 -25.73 -18.09
CA GLY A 94 -18.24 -26.45 -18.38
C GLY A 94 -19.22 -25.66 -19.22
N ASN A 95 -20.51 -25.95 -19.08
CA ASN A 95 -21.60 -25.29 -19.82
C ASN A 95 -22.59 -24.66 -18.86
N VAL A 96 -22.90 -23.39 -19.10
CA VAL A 96 -23.85 -22.60 -18.34
C VAL A 96 -24.97 -22.08 -19.23
N LEU A 97 -26.13 -21.85 -18.61
CA LEU A 97 -27.22 -21.14 -19.27
C LEU A 97 -27.05 -19.64 -19.04
N SER A 98 -27.17 -18.85 -20.11
CA SER A 98 -27.28 -17.40 -20.00
C SER A 98 -28.63 -17.01 -19.41
N ASN A 99 -28.75 -15.76 -18.93
CA ASN A 99 -30.01 -15.21 -18.43
C ASN A 99 -31.11 -15.16 -19.53
N TYR A 100 -30.74 -15.33 -20.80
CA TYR A 100 -31.65 -15.37 -21.95
C TYR A 100 -31.92 -16.80 -22.45
N GLY A 101 -31.48 -17.82 -21.72
CA GLY A 101 -31.76 -19.23 -22.03
C GLY A 101 -30.80 -19.89 -23.02
N SER A 102 -29.79 -19.18 -23.52
CA SER A 102 -28.79 -19.76 -24.42
C SER A 102 -27.68 -20.49 -23.67
N GLU A 103 -27.28 -21.68 -24.15
CA GLU A 103 -26.12 -22.40 -23.62
C GLU A 103 -24.82 -21.73 -24.06
N GLN A 104 -23.91 -21.53 -23.10
CA GLN A 104 -22.61 -20.93 -23.28
C GLN A 104 -21.55 -21.73 -22.53
N ASP A 105 -20.31 -21.67 -23.00
CA ASP A 105 -19.19 -22.23 -22.25
C ASP A 105 -18.87 -21.36 -21.04
N LEU A 106 -18.67 -22.00 -19.90
CA LEU A 106 -18.11 -21.36 -18.72
C LEU A 106 -16.64 -21.03 -19.00
N SER A 107 -16.27 -19.75 -18.87
CA SER A 107 -14.87 -19.33 -18.90
C SER A 107 -14.06 -20.15 -17.88
N GLN A 108 -12.91 -20.69 -18.30
CA GLN A 108 -12.07 -21.48 -17.42
C GLN A 108 -11.67 -20.67 -16.17
N ILE A 109 -12.04 -21.18 -15.00
CA ILE A 109 -11.66 -20.63 -13.70
C ILE A 109 -10.48 -21.46 -13.20
N LYS A 110 -9.34 -20.80 -12.99
CA LYS A 110 -8.18 -21.43 -12.34
C LYS A 110 -8.19 -21.08 -10.86
N ASP A 111 -7.96 -22.07 -10.02
CA ASP A 111 -7.84 -21.86 -8.58
C ASP A 111 -6.80 -22.81 -7.97
N THR A 112 -6.39 -22.54 -6.74
CA THR A 112 -5.39 -23.35 -6.01
C THR A 112 -6.05 -24.13 -4.88
N TYR A 113 -5.90 -25.45 -4.90
CA TYR A 113 -6.30 -26.29 -3.80
C TYR A 113 -5.21 -26.34 -2.74
N TYR A 114 -5.55 -25.99 -1.49
CA TYR A 114 -4.66 -26.05 -0.34
C TYR A 114 -5.05 -27.23 0.55
N PRO A 115 -4.27 -28.32 0.60
CA PRO A 115 -4.57 -29.50 1.43
C PRO A 115 -4.68 -29.21 2.94
N GLN A 116 -4.13 -28.09 3.39
CA GLN A 116 -4.24 -27.63 4.78
C GLN A 116 -5.63 -27.09 5.13
N LEU A 117 -6.42 -26.70 4.12
CA LEU A 117 -7.79 -26.20 4.28
C LEU A 117 -8.78 -27.35 4.10
N SER A 118 -9.95 -27.29 4.75
CA SER A 118 -10.90 -28.41 4.69
C SER A 118 -11.62 -28.54 3.35
N LYS A 119 -11.70 -27.44 2.59
CA LYS A 119 -12.37 -27.31 1.28
C LYS A 119 -11.91 -26.03 0.58
N SER A 120 -12.04 -25.99 -0.74
CA SER A 120 -11.93 -24.76 -1.54
C SER A 120 -13.32 -24.26 -1.96
N CYS A 121 -13.46 -22.96 -2.22
CA CYS A 121 -14.73 -22.33 -2.55
C CYS A 121 -14.59 -21.29 -3.68
N ILE A 122 -15.34 -21.51 -4.76
CA ILE A 122 -15.41 -20.62 -5.93
C ILE A 122 -16.79 -19.95 -6.00
N ASN A 123 -16.82 -18.63 -6.16
CA ASN A 123 -18.05 -17.90 -6.47
C ASN A 123 -18.41 -18.08 -7.95
N LEU A 124 -19.61 -18.62 -8.25
CA LEU A 124 -20.07 -18.91 -9.61
C LEU A 124 -21.15 -17.93 -10.07
N ASN A 125 -22.27 -17.83 -9.35
CA ASN A 125 -23.47 -17.08 -9.74
C ASN A 125 -23.95 -17.42 -11.17
N LYS A 126 -24.12 -18.71 -11.48
CA LYS A 126 -24.51 -19.20 -12.82
C LYS A 126 -25.49 -20.38 -12.76
N HIS A 127 -26.30 -20.54 -13.80
CA HIS A 127 -27.06 -21.78 -14.05
C HIS A 127 -26.16 -22.81 -14.73
N ILE A 128 -25.78 -23.84 -13.99
CA ILE A 128 -24.84 -24.88 -14.42
C ILE A 128 -25.60 -26.04 -15.05
N LYS A 129 -25.30 -26.35 -16.31
CA LYS A 129 -25.78 -27.57 -16.98
C LYS A 129 -24.73 -28.68 -16.94
N LYS A 130 -23.46 -28.31 -17.13
CA LYS A 130 -22.31 -29.22 -17.04
C LYS A 130 -21.16 -28.52 -16.33
N LEU A 131 -20.50 -29.22 -15.43
CA LEU A 131 -19.33 -28.73 -14.71
C LEU A 131 -18.22 -29.78 -14.77
N SER A 132 -17.02 -29.36 -15.13
CA SER A 132 -15.83 -30.18 -15.20
C SER A 132 -14.74 -29.56 -14.31
N ILE A 133 -14.14 -30.38 -13.46
CA ILE A 133 -13.01 -30.01 -12.59
C ILE A 133 -11.81 -30.85 -12.99
N GLN A 134 -10.78 -30.19 -13.49
CA GLN A 134 -9.54 -30.80 -13.93
C GLN A 134 -8.46 -30.65 -12.85
N VAL A 135 -7.98 -31.79 -12.35
CA VAL A 135 -6.97 -31.90 -11.29
C VAL A 135 -5.72 -32.59 -11.83
N PRO A 136 -4.50 -32.08 -11.55
CA PRO A 136 -3.26 -32.74 -11.98
C PRO A 136 -3.08 -34.11 -11.29
N LYS A 137 -2.73 -35.16 -12.06
CA LYS A 137 -2.41 -36.49 -11.48
C LYS A 137 -1.21 -36.45 -10.53
N ALA A 138 -0.26 -35.56 -10.80
CA ALA A 138 0.92 -35.35 -9.94
C ALA A 138 0.55 -34.94 -8.50
N ALA A 139 -0.61 -34.31 -8.30
CA ALA A 139 -1.11 -33.91 -6.99
C ALA A 139 -1.50 -35.11 -6.10
N LYS A 140 -1.69 -36.30 -6.68
CA LYS A 140 -2.16 -37.52 -5.98
C LYS A 140 -3.41 -37.27 -5.14
N ALA A 141 -4.26 -36.33 -5.57
CA ALA A 141 -5.49 -35.96 -4.89
C ALA A 141 -6.62 -36.88 -5.32
N SER A 142 -7.43 -37.33 -4.37
CA SER A 142 -8.63 -38.13 -4.65
C SER A 142 -9.91 -37.31 -4.41
N PHE A 143 -10.91 -37.52 -5.24
CA PHE A 143 -12.17 -36.81 -5.14
C PHE A 143 -13.01 -37.28 -3.95
N ASP A 144 -13.44 -36.35 -3.11
CA ASP A 144 -14.42 -36.58 -2.04
C ASP A 144 -15.80 -36.08 -2.51
N SER A 145 -15.97 -34.77 -2.63
CA SER A 145 -17.27 -34.18 -2.95
C SER A 145 -17.21 -32.79 -3.58
N ILE A 146 -18.27 -32.49 -4.33
CA ILE A 146 -18.61 -31.17 -4.85
C ILE A 146 -19.94 -30.75 -4.23
N THR A 147 -20.03 -29.52 -3.74
CA THR A 147 -21.32 -28.94 -3.33
C THR A 147 -21.59 -27.66 -4.11
N LEU A 148 -22.68 -27.65 -4.87
CA LEU A 148 -23.26 -26.45 -5.49
C LEU A 148 -24.23 -25.83 -4.50
N ASP A 149 -23.83 -24.72 -3.91
CA ASP A 149 -24.61 -24.02 -2.91
C ASP A 149 -25.40 -22.86 -3.54
N THR A 150 -26.68 -22.80 -3.20
CA THR A 150 -27.64 -21.77 -3.62
C THR A 150 -28.29 -21.07 -2.45
N SER A 151 -27.77 -21.29 -1.23
CA SER A 151 -28.35 -20.70 -0.04
C SER A 151 -28.25 -19.18 -0.04
N PHE A 152 -29.24 -18.55 0.58
CA PHE A 152 -29.22 -17.13 0.85
C PHE A 152 -28.08 -16.84 1.84
N GLN A 153 -27.10 -16.05 1.41
CA GLN A 153 -25.92 -15.73 2.20
C GLN A 153 -25.56 -14.27 2.04
N LEU A 154 -25.44 -13.59 3.17
CA LEU A 154 -24.96 -12.22 3.25
C LEU A 154 -23.43 -12.24 3.33
N ASN A 155 -22.76 -11.45 2.48
CA ASN A 155 -21.32 -11.26 2.55
C ASN A 155 -21.01 -10.02 3.43
N PRO A 156 -20.43 -10.21 4.64
CA PRO A 156 -20.16 -9.09 5.54
C PRO A 156 -19.11 -8.12 4.99
N TYR A 157 -18.17 -8.58 4.16
CA TYR A 157 -17.17 -7.73 3.52
C TYR A 157 -17.79 -6.83 2.44
N ARG A 158 -18.78 -7.36 1.69
CA ARG A 158 -19.54 -6.56 0.72
C ARG A 158 -20.40 -5.50 1.41
N ILE A 159 -21.13 -5.89 2.46
CA ILE A 159 -21.91 -4.95 3.29
C ILE A 159 -21.00 -3.84 3.84
N PHE A 160 -19.85 -4.22 4.40
CA PHE A 160 -18.88 -3.26 4.92
C PHE A 160 -18.34 -2.33 3.83
N PHE A 161 -18.02 -2.86 2.64
CA PHE A 161 -17.55 -2.04 1.51
C PHE A 161 -18.60 -1.01 1.06
N ILE A 162 -19.84 -1.46 0.86
CA ILE A 162 -20.96 -0.59 0.47
C ILE A 162 -21.17 0.48 1.55
N PHE A 163 -21.06 0.09 2.82
CA PHE A 163 -21.18 1.01 3.95
C PHE A 163 -20.09 2.08 3.91
N VAL A 164 -18.83 1.70 3.68
CA VAL A 164 -17.71 2.64 3.56
C VAL A 164 -17.91 3.60 2.40
N CYS A 165 -18.31 3.10 1.23
CA CYS A 165 -18.64 3.94 0.07
C CYS A 165 -19.73 4.96 0.39
N PHE A 166 -20.82 4.51 1.00
CA PHE A 166 -21.93 5.36 1.43
C PHE A 166 -21.46 6.40 2.46
N PHE A 167 -20.77 5.95 3.51
CA PHE A 167 -20.30 6.80 4.59
C PHE A 167 -19.39 7.91 4.07
N LEU A 168 -18.38 7.58 3.25
CA LEU A 168 -17.44 8.57 2.73
C LEU A 168 -18.11 9.57 1.80
N LEU A 169 -19.02 9.12 0.92
CA LEU A 169 -19.78 10.01 0.04
C LEU A 169 -20.61 11.02 0.86
N PHE A 170 -21.39 10.53 1.82
CA PHE A 170 -22.25 11.39 2.64
C PHE A 170 -21.44 12.25 3.62
N PHE A 171 -20.33 11.75 4.15
CA PHE A 171 -19.41 12.53 4.97
C PHE A 171 -18.86 13.74 4.19
N LEU A 172 -18.43 13.55 2.94
CA LEU A 172 -17.94 14.64 2.09
C LEU A 172 -19.05 15.66 1.75
N ILE A 173 -20.28 15.21 1.55
CA ILE A 173 -21.42 16.10 1.22
C ILE A 173 -21.88 16.90 2.46
N PHE A 174 -22.17 16.22 3.57
CA PHE A 174 -22.90 16.78 4.71
C PHE A 174 -22.00 17.30 5.84
N CYS A 175 -20.78 16.79 5.99
CA CYS A 175 -19.84 17.18 7.06
C CYS A 175 -18.83 18.24 6.59
N LYS A 176 -19.27 19.18 5.74
CA LYS A 176 -18.41 20.22 5.18
C LYS A 176 -17.59 20.95 6.23
N GLU A 177 -18.20 21.28 7.37
CA GLU A 177 -17.62 22.05 8.49
C GLU A 177 -16.27 21.48 8.97
N VAL A 178 -16.06 20.16 8.85
CA VAL A 178 -14.78 19.51 9.18
C VAL A 178 -13.66 20.04 8.29
N PHE A 179 -13.88 20.16 6.99
CA PHE A 179 -12.89 20.61 6.01
C PHE A 179 -12.62 22.12 6.08
N GLU A 180 -13.52 22.89 6.69
CA GLU A 180 -13.36 24.31 6.92
C GLU A 180 -12.58 24.59 8.20
N LYS A 181 -12.96 23.92 9.30
CA LYS A 181 -12.38 24.17 10.62
C LYS A 181 -11.10 23.36 10.86
N ASN A 182 -11.05 22.12 10.40
CA ASN A 182 -9.98 21.20 10.75
C ASN A 182 -9.72 20.16 9.66
N LEU A 183 -9.08 20.61 8.57
CA LEU A 183 -8.71 19.76 7.43
C LEU A 183 -7.91 18.51 7.83
N SER A 184 -7.05 18.62 8.87
CA SER A 184 -6.27 17.47 9.37
C SER A 184 -7.16 16.33 9.90
N ILE A 185 -8.30 16.64 10.52
CA ILE A 185 -9.27 15.64 10.97
C ILE A 185 -9.99 15.02 9.76
N GLY A 186 -10.38 15.83 8.78
CA GLY A 186 -10.99 15.33 7.54
C GLY A 186 -10.08 14.36 6.79
N PHE A 187 -8.80 14.71 6.65
CA PHE A 187 -7.75 13.83 6.14
C PHE A 187 -7.66 12.53 6.94
N GLY A 188 -7.55 12.62 8.26
CA GLY A 188 -7.40 11.46 9.14
C GLY A 188 -8.56 10.48 9.06
N ILE A 189 -9.80 10.98 9.07
CA ILE A 189 -11.02 10.14 8.95
C ILE A 189 -10.99 9.37 7.63
N ILE A 190 -10.76 10.05 6.51
CA ILE A 190 -10.76 9.43 5.18
C ILE A 190 -9.62 8.41 5.07
N GLY A 191 -8.40 8.80 5.46
CA GLY A 191 -7.23 7.94 5.38
C GLY A 191 -7.34 6.69 6.25
N ILE A 192 -7.84 6.82 7.48
CA ILE A 192 -8.07 5.67 8.38
C ILE A 192 -9.13 4.74 7.79
N ILE A 193 -10.27 5.25 7.32
CA ILE A 193 -11.34 4.39 6.78
C ILE A 193 -10.86 3.63 5.55
N ILE A 194 -10.22 4.31 4.59
CA ILE A 194 -9.74 3.67 3.35
C ILE A 194 -8.61 2.69 3.67
N GLY A 195 -7.61 3.10 4.45
CA GLY A 195 -6.48 2.25 4.81
C GLY A 195 -6.90 1.04 5.63
N PHE A 196 -7.80 1.21 6.60
CA PHE A 196 -8.35 0.08 7.35
C PHE A 196 -9.13 -0.88 6.45
N THR A 197 -9.88 -0.36 5.47
CA THR A 197 -10.56 -1.20 4.47
C THR A 197 -9.55 -2.00 3.64
N MET A 198 -8.43 -1.40 3.23
CA MET A 198 -7.34 -2.10 2.55
C MET A 198 -6.74 -3.21 3.43
N ILE A 199 -6.38 -2.90 4.69
CA ILE A 199 -5.85 -3.90 5.64
C ILE A 199 -6.83 -5.06 5.79
N LEU A 200 -8.11 -4.74 5.97
CA LEU A 200 -9.16 -5.74 6.15
C LEU A 200 -9.27 -6.64 4.92
N PHE A 201 -9.23 -6.12 3.70
CA PHE A 201 -9.43 -6.95 2.49
C PHE A 201 -8.16 -7.67 2.05
N ILE A 202 -6.98 -7.11 2.32
CA ILE A 202 -5.70 -7.81 2.16
C ILE A 202 -5.64 -9.00 3.13
N GLY A 203 -6.04 -8.80 4.38
CA GLY A 203 -5.97 -9.86 5.39
C GLY A 203 -4.54 -10.33 5.62
N THR A 204 -4.34 -11.65 5.54
CA THR A 204 -3.05 -12.31 5.68
C THR A 204 -2.27 -12.42 4.37
N LYS A 205 -2.83 -11.94 3.25
CA LYS A 205 -2.10 -11.87 1.98
C LYS A 205 -0.97 -10.85 2.07
N THR A 206 0.04 -11.04 1.23
CA THR A 206 1.23 -10.19 1.14
C THR A 206 1.37 -9.55 -0.25
N PRO A 207 0.41 -8.71 -0.70
CA PRO A 207 0.47 -8.10 -2.03
C PRO A 207 1.50 -6.97 -2.12
N GLY A 208 1.89 -6.37 -0.99
CA GLY A 208 2.91 -5.32 -0.95
C GLY A 208 4.29 -5.83 -1.33
N TRP A 209 5.17 -4.91 -1.69
CA TRP A 209 6.55 -5.25 -2.04
C TRP A 209 7.30 -5.74 -0.81
N ASP A 210 7.86 -6.94 -0.93
CA ASP A 210 8.76 -7.52 0.07
C ASP A 210 8.18 -7.54 1.50
N GLU A 211 6.85 -7.66 1.61
CA GLU A 211 6.14 -7.66 2.90
C GLU A 211 6.72 -8.70 3.87
N GLN A 212 7.23 -9.83 3.37
CA GLN A 212 7.95 -10.84 4.15
C GLN A 212 9.17 -10.28 4.88
N ILE A 213 9.98 -9.48 4.18
CA ILE A 213 11.21 -8.88 4.72
C ILE A 213 10.83 -7.82 5.74
N HIS A 214 9.84 -6.99 5.40
CA HIS A 214 9.38 -5.91 6.28
C HIS A 214 8.69 -6.44 7.54
N PHE A 215 7.89 -7.49 7.41
CA PHE A 215 7.29 -8.17 8.56
C PHE A 215 8.36 -8.78 9.44
N LYS A 216 9.32 -9.53 8.86
CA LYS A 216 10.48 -10.09 9.58
C LYS A 216 11.20 -9.02 10.42
N SER A 217 11.53 -7.88 9.81
CA SER A 217 12.17 -6.77 10.52
C SER A 217 11.28 -6.22 11.63
N SER A 218 10.00 -5.97 11.38
CA SER A 218 9.07 -5.45 12.41
C SER A 218 8.84 -6.42 13.57
N TYR A 219 8.89 -7.73 13.32
CA TYR A 219 8.62 -8.76 14.30
C TYR A 219 9.83 -9.01 15.21
N LEU A 220 11.02 -9.12 14.63
CA LEU A 220 12.26 -9.39 15.38
C LEU A 220 12.71 -8.26 16.29
N GLU A 221 12.22 -7.03 16.09
CA GLU A 221 12.46 -5.92 17.01
C GLU A 221 11.84 -6.12 18.39
N VAL A 222 10.86 -7.03 18.50
CA VAL A 222 10.09 -7.23 19.73
C VAL A 222 10.16 -8.68 20.20
N PHE A 223 10.23 -9.63 19.28
CA PHE A 223 10.09 -11.06 19.57
C PHE A 223 11.35 -11.85 19.20
N GLY A 224 11.71 -12.81 20.05
CA GLY A 224 12.94 -13.60 19.90
C GLY A 224 12.79 -14.84 19.07
N SER A 225 11.55 -15.27 18.82
CA SER A 225 11.25 -16.46 18.04
C SER A 225 9.91 -16.32 17.32
N TYR A 226 9.78 -17.06 16.22
CA TYR A 226 8.55 -17.19 15.46
C TYR A 226 7.72 -18.35 16.02
N THR A 227 6.42 -18.13 16.16
CA THR A 227 5.42 -19.21 16.20
C THR A 227 5.24 -19.81 14.81
N SER A 228 4.66 -21.01 14.72
CA SER A 228 4.34 -21.66 13.44
C SER A 228 3.51 -20.76 12.52
N SER A 229 2.45 -20.12 13.05
CA SER A 229 1.62 -19.19 12.26
C SER A 229 2.39 -17.96 11.77
N THR A 230 3.25 -17.37 12.62
CA THR A 230 4.04 -16.19 12.23
C THR A 230 5.19 -16.54 11.29
N ALA A 231 5.70 -17.78 11.34
CA ALA A 231 6.69 -18.26 10.39
C ALA A 231 6.09 -18.35 8.97
N LEU A 232 4.84 -18.84 8.83
CA LEU A 232 4.14 -18.83 7.55
C LEU A 232 3.94 -17.41 7.00
N MET A 233 3.61 -16.44 7.87
CA MET A 233 3.48 -15.02 7.49
C MET A 233 4.81 -14.42 7.06
N ARG A 234 5.90 -14.77 7.76
CA ARG A 234 7.26 -14.37 7.42
C ARG A 234 7.71 -14.97 6.10
N ASP A 235 7.28 -16.18 5.75
CA ASP A 235 7.71 -16.83 4.51
C ASP A 235 6.75 -16.55 3.33
N SER A 236 5.67 -15.80 3.57
CA SER A 236 4.58 -15.58 2.61
C SER A 236 3.98 -16.89 2.08
N THR A 237 3.89 -17.91 2.93
CA THR A 237 3.37 -19.26 2.62
C THR A 237 2.01 -19.54 3.23
N VAL A 238 1.34 -18.53 3.79
CA VAL A 238 -0.05 -18.63 4.23
C VAL A 238 -0.93 -18.95 3.01
N PRO A 239 -1.83 -19.95 3.09
CA PRO A 239 -2.75 -20.24 1.99
C PRO A 239 -3.51 -18.99 1.54
N ASN A 240 -3.60 -18.80 0.23
CA ASN A 240 -4.38 -17.72 -0.35
C ASN A 240 -5.88 -18.05 -0.22
N PHE A 241 -6.73 -17.05 -0.41
CA PHE A 241 -8.18 -17.19 -0.34
C PHE A 241 -8.85 -16.29 -1.37
N ASN A 242 -9.80 -16.82 -2.13
CA ASN A 242 -10.56 -16.09 -3.15
C ASN A 242 -12.05 -15.89 -2.75
N SER A 243 -12.43 -16.37 -1.58
CA SER A 243 -13.78 -16.25 -1.03
C SER A 243 -13.78 -15.97 0.47
N TYR A 244 -14.92 -15.51 0.98
CA TYR A 244 -15.15 -15.35 2.42
C TYR A 244 -14.97 -16.69 3.17
N GLU A 245 -15.44 -17.78 2.59
CA GLU A 245 -15.36 -19.11 3.19
C GLU A 245 -13.93 -19.59 3.31
N GLU A 246 -13.14 -19.47 2.25
CA GLU A 246 -11.71 -19.82 2.29
C GLU A 246 -10.95 -18.97 3.30
N ARG A 247 -11.30 -17.69 3.42
CA ARG A 247 -10.69 -16.83 4.44
C ARG A 247 -10.96 -17.34 5.86
N ASN A 248 -12.17 -17.81 6.13
CA ASN A 248 -12.51 -18.41 7.43
C ASN A 248 -11.73 -19.72 7.66
N GLU A 249 -11.56 -20.55 6.62
CA GLU A 249 -10.72 -21.76 6.68
C GLU A 249 -9.27 -21.40 7.01
N VAL A 250 -8.71 -20.37 6.36
CA VAL A 250 -7.35 -19.87 6.63
C VAL A 250 -7.22 -19.37 8.06
N SER A 251 -8.20 -18.61 8.56
CA SER A 251 -8.22 -18.15 9.96
C SER A 251 -8.25 -19.33 10.94
N GLY A 252 -9.07 -20.35 10.66
CA GLY A 252 -9.13 -21.59 11.44
C GLY A 252 -7.81 -22.37 11.42
N TYR A 253 -7.19 -22.51 10.26
CA TYR A 253 -5.88 -23.13 10.09
C TYR A 253 -4.80 -22.40 10.88
N LEU A 254 -4.69 -21.07 10.74
CA LEU A 254 -3.71 -20.28 11.49
C LEU A 254 -3.92 -20.39 13.00
N LYS A 255 -5.17 -20.37 13.46
CA LYS A 255 -5.51 -20.58 14.87
C LYS A 255 -5.05 -21.94 15.38
N SER A 256 -5.17 -23.00 14.58
CA SER A 256 -4.70 -24.34 14.95
C SER A 256 -3.17 -24.42 15.12
N LEU A 257 -2.42 -23.53 14.47
CA LEU A 257 -0.96 -23.44 14.55
C LEU A 257 -0.46 -22.53 15.68
N SER A 258 -1.33 -21.75 16.30
CA SER A 258 -0.97 -20.78 17.34
C SER A 258 -1.00 -21.39 18.75
N THR A 259 -0.29 -22.51 18.95
CA THR A 259 -0.23 -23.22 20.24
C THR A 259 0.72 -22.56 21.25
N ASP A 260 1.75 -21.85 20.76
CA ASP A 260 2.77 -21.21 21.59
C ASP A 260 2.73 -19.69 21.48
N SER A 261 3.04 -19.00 22.58
CA SER A 261 3.24 -17.55 22.59
C SER A 261 4.72 -17.23 22.36
N PRO A 262 5.06 -16.30 21.45
CA PRO A 262 6.46 -15.97 21.18
C PRO A 262 7.07 -15.26 22.40
N SER A 263 8.33 -15.57 22.73
CA SER A 263 9.05 -14.85 23.79
C SER A 263 9.32 -13.41 23.37
N ILE A 264 9.24 -12.47 24.33
CA ILE A 264 9.63 -11.08 24.10
C ILE A 264 11.15 -11.00 24.28
N SER A 265 11.84 -10.48 23.27
CA SER A 265 13.28 -10.21 23.34
C SER A 265 13.52 -8.80 22.81
N ILE A 266 13.34 -7.82 23.68
CA ILE A 266 13.63 -6.42 23.34
C ILE A 266 15.11 -6.20 23.63
N ASP A 267 15.89 -6.00 22.57
CA ASP A 267 17.28 -5.58 22.71
C ASP A 267 17.37 -4.16 23.26
N LYS A 268 18.46 -3.85 23.99
CA LYS A 268 18.69 -2.50 24.55
C LYS A 268 18.85 -1.43 23.46
N PHE A 269 19.23 -1.82 22.25
CA PHE A 269 19.44 -0.92 21.12
C PHE A 269 18.78 -1.45 19.85
N VAL A 270 17.88 -0.66 19.28
CA VAL A 270 17.23 -0.93 17.99
C VAL A 270 18.23 -0.72 16.85
N SER A 271 18.41 -1.76 16.04
CA SER A 271 19.28 -1.72 14.85
C SER A 271 18.84 -0.60 13.90
N TYR A 272 19.81 0.09 13.31
CA TYR A 272 19.56 1.28 12.49
C TYR A 272 18.56 1.01 11.35
N ASN A 273 18.72 -0.13 10.66
CA ASN A 273 17.89 -0.53 9.52
C ASN A 273 16.45 -0.91 9.90
N HIS A 274 16.17 -1.08 11.19
CA HIS A 274 14.87 -1.54 11.67
C HIS A 274 14.02 -0.45 12.36
N ARG A 275 14.61 0.73 12.62
CA ARG A 275 13.92 1.85 13.29
C ARG A 275 12.69 2.36 12.54
N ALA A 276 12.66 2.22 11.21
CA ALA A 276 11.52 2.63 10.41
C ALA A 276 10.27 1.74 10.61
N TYR A 277 10.40 0.57 11.24
CA TYR A 277 9.29 -0.34 11.53
C TYR A 277 8.75 -0.21 12.95
N LEU A 278 9.20 0.76 13.75
CA LEU A 278 8.80 0.88 15.16
C LEU A 278 7.29 1.01 15.35
N GLY A 279 6.59 1.69 14.43
CA GLY A 279 5.13 1.78 14.46
C GLY A 279 4.44 0.42 14.32
N GLN A 280 4.92 -0.40 13.39
CA GLN A 280 4.44 -1.77 13.16
C GLN A 280 4.76 -2.66 14.37
N SER A 281 6.00 -2.58 14.86
CA SER A 281 6.52 -3.33 16.00
C SER A 281 5.72 -3.05 17.28
N ALA A 282 5.42 -1.79 17.57
CA ALA A 282 4.62 -1.39 18.73
C ALA A 282 3.21 -1.98 18.68
N PHE A 283 2.58 -2.00 17.50
CA PHE A 283 1.26 -2.60 17.35
C PHE A 283 1.30 -4.11 17.45
N LEU A 284 2.33 -4.78 16.93
CA LEU A 284 2.50 -6.22 17.17
C LEU A 284 2.64 -6.52 18.67
N LEU A 285 3.39 -5.72 19.42
CA LEU A 285 3.49 -5.87 20.88
C LEU A 285 2.14 -5.70 21.58
N ILE A 286 1.37 -4.66 21.22
CA ILE A 286 0.02 -4.45 21.76
C ILE A 286 -0.92 -5.61 21.35
N GLY A 287 -0.83 -6.08 20.11
CA GLY A 287 -1.63 -7.20 19.61
C GLY A 287 -1.38 -8.49 20.39
N LYS A 288 -0.13 -8.74 20.80
CA LYS A 288 0.21 -9.84 21.70
C LYS A 288 -0.47 -9.67 23.07
N PHE A 289 -0.41 -8.48 23.67
CA PHE A 289 -1.05 -8.21 24.96
C PHE A 289 -2.58 -8.32 24.91
N LEU A 290 -3.19 -8.00 23.77
CA LEU A 290 -4.63 -8.17 23.53
C LEU A 290 -5.03 -9.61 23.19
N HIS A 291 -4.07 -10.54 23.12
CA HIS A 291 -4.30 -11.94 22.73
C HIS A 291 -5.04 -12.07 21.39
N LEU A 292 -4.69 -11.22 20.42
CA LEU A 292 -5.32 -11.25 19.10
C LEU A 292 -5.04 -12.61 18.41
N PRO A 293 -6.05 -13.20 17.73
CA PRO A 293 -5.83 -14.34 16.83
C PRO A 293 -4.78 -14.01 15.76
N ALA A 294 -4.08 -15.01 15.23
CA ALA A 294 -2.90 -14.81 14.37
C ALA A 294 -3.17 -13.92 13.13
N ASP A 295 -4.31 -14.07 12.47
CA ASP A 295 -4.71 -13.24 11.33
C ASP A 295 -4.91 -11.77 11.72
N TRP A 296 -5.63 -11.52 12.83
CA TRP A 296 -5.82 -10.18 13.38
C TRP A 296 -4.52 -9.58 13.91
N PHE A 297 -3.69 -10.37 14.57
CA PHE A 297 -2.36 -9.98 15.04
C PHE A 297 -1.51 -9.46 13.87
N TYR A 298 -1.48 -10.18 12.76
CA TYR A 298 -0.77 -9.77 11.55
C TYR A 298 -1.35 -8.49 10.93
N MET A 299 -2.68 -8.37 10.83
CA MET A 299 -3.32 -7.14 10.36
C MET A 299 -3.10 -5.94 11.30
N PHE A 300 -2.95 -6.19 12.60
CA PHE A 300 -2.80 -5.16 13.62
C PHE A 300 -1.43 -4.47 13.52
N GLY A 301 -0.36 -5.20 13.17
CA GLY A 301 0.93 -4.57 12.83
C GLY A 301 0.84 -3.65 11.60
N LYS A 302 0.08 -4.04 10.56
CA LYS A 302 -0.22 -3.15 9.41
C LYS A 302 -0.96 -1.88 9.84
N LEU A 303 -1.90 -2.00 10.77
CA LEU A 303 -2.62 -0.85 11.34
C LEU A 303 -1.66 0.12 12.04
N GLY A 304 -0.62 -0.37 12.70
CA GLY A 304 0.44 0.47 13.27
C GLY A 304 1.15 1.32 12.22
N ASN A 305 1.45 0.76 11.05
CA ASN A 305 2.03 1.52 9.94
C ASN A 305 1.09 2.64 9.46
N LEU A 306 -0.18 2.31 9.24
CA LEU A 306 -1.22 3.24 8.80
C LEU A 306 -1.37 4.41 9.76
N LEU A 307 -1.46 4.13 11.07
CA LEU A 307 -1.69 5.17 12.07
C LEU A 307 -0.50 6.10 12.23
N VAL A 308 0.74 5.61 12.17
CA VAL A 308 1.93 6.46 12.16
C VAL A 308 1.92 7.38 10.93
N TYR A 309 1.63 6.83 9.76
CA TYR A 309 1.54 7.59 8.52
C TYR A 309 0.49 8.71 8.59
N ILE A 310 -0.75 8.36 8.98
CA ILE A 310 -1.85 9.32 9.10
C ILE A 310 -1.56 10.37 10.18
N LEU A 311 -0.94 9.99 11.30
CA LEU A 311 -0.56 10.92 12.35
C LEU A 311 0.46 11.95 11.85
N LEU A 312 1.55 11.51 11.22
CA LEU A 312 2.61 12.40 10.74
C LEU A 312 2.09 13.37 9.68
N LEU A 313 1.30 12.89 8.71
CA LEU A 313 0.71 13.75 7.68
C LEU A 313 -0.41 14.63 8.23
N GLY A 314 -1.20 14.13 9.18
CA GLY A 314 -2.22 14.91 9.89
C GLY A 314 -1.60 16.07 10.67
N ILE A 315 -0.52 15.83 11.40
CA ILE A 315 0.28 16.88 12.07
C ILE A 315 0.80 17.87 11.04
N SER A 316 1.38 17.38 9.93
CA SER A 316 1.89 18.22 8.84
C SER A 316 0.80 19.15 8.29
N ILE A 317 -0.39 18.64 8.00
CA ILE A 317 -1.55 19.45 7.55
C ILE A 317 -1.97 20.47 8.61
N ARG A 318 -1.98 20.07 9.88
CA ARG A 318 -2.40 20.92 10.99
C ARG A 318 -1.48 22.12 11.17
N ILE A 319 -0.17 21.90 11.12
CA ILE A 319 0.84 22.95 11.37
C ILE A 319 1.22 23.74 10.13
N ALA A 320 0.97 23.22 8.92
CA ALA A 320 1.34 23.90 7.67
C ALA A 320 0.69 25.29 7.57
N LYS A 321 1.53 26.32 7.39
CA LYS A 321 1.10 27.71 7.14
C LYS A 321 0.58 27.88 5.71
N ALA A 322 1.00 27.03 4.77
CA ALA A 322 0.49 26.97 3.40
C ALA A 322 0.69 25.58 2.78
N GLY A 323 0.04 25.32 1.64
CA GLY A 323 0.23 24.07 0.88
C GLY A 323 -0.44 22.82 1.49
N LYS A 324 -1.43 23.00 2.37
CA LYS A 324 -2.16 21.89 3.01
C LYS A 324 -2.76 20.91 2.00
N VAL A 325 -3.25 21.43 0.88
CA VAL A 325 -3.80 20.64 -0.22
C VAL A 325 -2.77 19.69 -0.85
N TYR A 326 -1.49 20.03 -0.86
CA TYR A 326 -0.43 19.16 -1.39
C TYR A 326 -0.24 17.94 -0.51
N ILE A 327 -0.17 18.15 0.80
CA ILE A 327 -0.01 17.08 1.79
C ILE A 327 -1.25 16.19 1.77
N LEU A 328 -2.44 16.79 1.71
CA LEU A 328 -3.71 16.08 1.57
C LEU A 328 -3.76 15.21 0.31
N ALA A 329 -3.40 15.77 -0.85
CA ALA A 329 -3.47 15.07 -2.12
C ALA A 329 -2.48 13.91 -2.18
N VAL A 330 -1.22 14.14 -1.80
CA VAL A 330 -0.19 13.09 -1.76
C VAL A 330 -0.54 12.04 -0.71
N GLY A 331 -0.99 12.48 0.47
CA GLY A 331 -1.35 11.61 1.58
C GLY A 331 -2.50 10.64 1.31
N LEU A 332 -3.40 11.01 0.38
CA LEU A 332 -4.57 10.21 0.00
C LEU A 332 -4.41 9.56 -1.38
N LEU A 333 -3.24 9.62 -2.02
CA LEU A 333 -3.00 8.86 -3.24
C LEU A 333 -3.21 7.37 -2.98
N PRO A 334 -3.89 6.63 -3.88
CA PRO A 334 -4.15 5.21 -3.70
C PRO A 334 -2.89 4.39 -3.35
N THR A 335 -1.77 4.56 -4.08
CA THR A 335 -0.51 3.87 -3.74
C THR A 335 0.00 4.24 -2.35
N SER A 336 -0.14 5.50 -1.94
CA SER A 336 0.34 5.96 -0.63
C SER A 336 -0.47 5.35 0.51
N LEU A 337 -1.79 5.28 0.37
CA LEU A 337 -2.66 4.59 1.33
C LEU A 337 -2.41 3.08 1.33
N PHE A 338 -2.18 2.47 0.16
CA PHE A 338 -1.83 1.06 0.05
C PHE A 338 -0.52 0.73 0.78
N LEU A 339 0.55 1.49 0.55
CA LEU A 339 1.82 1.33 1.27
C LEU A 339 1.64 1.48 2.78
N SER A 340 0.84 2.45 3.22
CA SER A 340 0.55 2.60 4.66
C SER A 340 -0.29 1.46 5.23
N SER A 341 -0.93 0.66 4.38
CA SER A 341 -1.79 -0.48 4.73
C SER A 341 -1.07 -1.82 4.63
N THR A 342 0.25 -1.83 4.38
CA THR A 342 1.11 -3.02 4.29
C THR A 342 2.33 -2.88 5.20
N TYR A 343 3.10 -3.97 5.36
CA TYR A 343 4.39 -3.91 6.04
C TYR A 343 5.44 -3.26 5.11
N THR A 344 5.91 -2.07 5.46
CA THR A 344 6.97 -1.35 4.72
C THR A 344 7.57 -0.23 5.57
N TYR A 345 8.80 0.21 5.28
CA TYR A 345 9.37 1.45 5.81
C TYR A 345 8.91 2.72 5.05
N ASP A 346 8.31 2.58 3.86
CA ASP A 346 8.06 3.70 2.94
C ASP A 346 7.14 4.77 3.56
N SER A 347 6.16 4.33 4.35
CA SER A 347 5.20 5.22 5.02
C SER A 347 5.86 6.04 6.13
N PHE A 348 6.78 5.44 6.88
CA PHE A 348 7.59 6.13 7.89
C PHE A 348 8.46 7.21 7.24
N ILE A 349 9.19 6.84 6.18
CA ILE A 349 10.01 7.77 5.38
C ILE A 349 9.15 8.94 4.89
N THR A 350 8.05 8.63 4.19
CA THR A 350 7.18 9.64 3.58
C THR A 350 6.64 10.62 4.62
N GLY A 351 6.16 10.11 5.77
CA GLY A 351 5.62 10.93 6.84
C GLY A 351 6.65 11.92 7.41
N PHE A 352 7.86 11.45 7.71
CA PHE A 352 8.92 12.30 8.27
C PHE A 352 9.51 13.28 7.27
N ILE A 353 9.70 12.88 6.01
CA ILE A 353 10.19 13.79 4.95
C ILE A 353 9.19 14.92 4.72
N ILE A 354 7.88 14.62 4.63
CA ILE A 354 6.85 15.64 4.44
C ILE A 354 6.75 16.55 5.68
N LEU A 355 6.80 15.99 6.89
CA LEU A 355 6.78 16.79 8.12
C LEU A 355 7.99 17.73 8.22
N GLY A 356 9.20 17.22 7.95
CA GLY A 356 10.42 18.03 7.90
C GLY A 356 10.34 19.14 6.85
N PHE A 357 9.83 18.83 5.67
CA PHE A 357 9.62 19.82 4.61
C PHE A 357 8.61 20.91 5.01
N VAL A 358 7.52 20.55 5.69
CA VAL A 358 6.53 21.51 6.19
C VAL A 358 7.10 22.41 7.28
N LEU A 359 7.87 21.84 8.22
CA LEU A 359 8.55 22.62 9.25
C LEU A 359 9.51 23.64 8.64
N TRP A 360 10.31 23.22 7.65
CA TRP A 360 11.18 24.12 6.88
C TRP A 360 10.38 25.20 6.13
N LEU A 361 9.32 24.82 5.43
CA LEU A 361 8.51 25.75 4.65
C LEU A 361 7.83 26.79 5.56
N ASN A 362 7.37 26.40 6.73
CA ASN A 362 6.80 27.31 7.72
C ASN A 362 7.79 28.41 8.14
N GLU A 363 9.08 28.08 8.29
CA GLU A 363 10.12 29.06 8.58
C GLU A 363 10.40 29.98 7.38
N MET A 364 10.39 29.45 6.16
CA MET A 364 10.50 30.25 4.93
C MET A 364 9.36 31.27 4.79
N LEU A 365 8.15 30.89 5.20
CA LEU A 365 6.97 31.75 5.13
C LEU A 365 6.93 32.81 6.23
N THR A 366 7.86 32.78 7.19
CA THR A 366 7.93 33.77 8.27
C THR A 366 9.34 34.33 8.46
N PRO A 367 9.90 35.00 7.43
CA PRO A 367 11.31 35.40 7.41
C PRO A 367 11.70 36.38 8.53
N LYS A 368 10.73 37.12 9.10
CA LYS A 368 10.96 38.09 10.18
C LYS A 368 10.99 37.48 11.59
N GLU A 369 10.48 36.27 11.76
CA GLU A 369 10.51 35.57 13.05
C GLU A 369 11.89 34.92 13.24
N LYS A 370 12.54 35.10 14.39
CA LYS A 370 13.83 34.44 14.70
C LYS A 370 13.66 32.93 14.76
N VAL A 371 14.74 32.21 14.43
CA VAL A 371 14.77 30.75 14.53
C VAL A 371 14.61 30.32 15.99
N VAL A 372 13.70 29.38 16.20
CA VAL A 372 13.55 28.70 17.49
C VAL A 372 14.31 27.37 17.41
N TRP A 373 15.28 27.17 18.32
CA TRP A 373 16.24 26.06 18.25
C TRP A 373 15.55 24.68 18.21
N TRP A 374 14.50 24.46 19.02
CA TRP A 374 13.82 23.16 19.08
C TRP A 374 13.04 22.85 17.79
N LYS A 375 12.53 23.88 17.10
CA LYS A 375 11.89 23.69 15.79
C LYS A 375 12.90 23.23 14.76
N MET A 376 14.12 23.80 14.79
CA MET A 376 15.19 23.38 13.89
C MET A 376 15.72 22.00 14.23
N LEU A 377 15.90 21.70 15.51
CA LEU A 377 16.23 20.35 15.93
C LEU A 377 15.18 19.35 15.43
N LEU A 378 13.88 19.68 15.56
CA LEU A 378 12.80 18.84 15.04
C LEU A 378 12.85 18.70 13.51
N THR A 379 13.11 19.77 12.75
CA THR A 379 13.30 19.70 11.29
C THR A 379 14.45 18.79 10.91
N ILE A 380 15.61 18.94 11.58
CA ILE A 380 16.80 18.09 11.36
C ILE A 380 16.46 16.64 11.65
N LEU A 381 15.86 16.37 12.82
CA LEU A 381 15.43 15.02 13.21
C LEU A 381 14.45 14.42 12.20
N CYS A 382 13.49 15.18 11.70
CA CYS A 382 12.55 14.68 10.68
C CYS A 382 13.26 14.27 9.39
N PHE A 383 14.17 15.11 8.85
CA PHE A 383 14.91 14.73 7.65
C PHE A 383 15.86 13.55 7.89
N SER A 384 16.49 13.47 9.06
CA SER A 384 17.33 12.34 9.44
C SER A 384 16.52 11.05 9.56
N LEU A 385 15.42 11.05 10.33
CA LEU A 385 14.52 9.90 10.51
C LEU A 385 13.93 9.44 9.18
N GLY A 386 13.49 10.39 8.35
CA GLY A 386 13.00 10.14 6.99
C GLY A 386 14.07 9.60 6.03
N SER A 387 15.33 9.56 6.44
CA SER A 387 16.45 9.01 5.67
C SER A 387 17.02 7.71 6.26
N PHE A 388 16.49 7.18 7.38
CA PHE A 388 17.08 6.03 8.07
C PHE A 388 17.14 4.74 7.24
N SER A 389 16.06 4.36 6.56
CA SER A 389 16.10 3.15 5.72
C SER A 389 16.72 3.41 4.34
N LYS A 390 16.80 4.69 3.92
CA LYS A 390 17.44 5.11 2.67
C LYS A 390 18.04 6.51 2.80
N ALA A 391 19.37 6.57 2.82
CA ALA A 391 20.13 7.81 2.89
C ALA A 391 19.82 8.81 1.78
N ILE A 392 19.28 8.34 0.66
CA ILE A 392 19.07 9.12 -0.56
C ILE A 392 18.24 10.39 -0.35
N TYR A 393 17.42 10.46 0.71
CA TYR A 393 16.59 11.63 1.04
C TYR A 393 17.30 12.68 1.91
N ILE A 394 18.49 12.39 2.46
CA ILE A 394 19.22 13.31 3.34
C ILE A 394 19.60 14.65 2.70
N PRO A 395 19.76 14.80 1.36
CA PRO A 395 20.00 16.11 0.76
C PRO A 395 18.88 17.14 1.03
N LEU A 396 17.66 16.72 1.39
CA LEU A 396 16.61 17.67 1.80
C LEU A 396 16.99 18.46 3.07
N LEU A 397 17.88 17.93 3.91
CA LEU A 397 18.43 18.65 5.06
C LEU A 397 19.12 19.96 4.63
N LEU A 398 19.70 20.00 3.42
CA LEU A 398 20.38 21.19 2.88
C LEU A 398 19.42 22.33 2.55
N LEU A 399 18.10 22.09 2.50
CA LEU A 399 17.10 23.16 2.41
C LEU A 399 17.24 24.16 3.55
N ILE A 400 17.68 23.73 4.74
CA ILE A 400 17.88 24.60 5.90
C ILE A 400 18.93 25.69 5.62
N LEU A 401 19.87 25.47 4.68
CA LEU A 401 20.84 26.49 4.26
C LEU A 401 20.20 27.69 3.57
N LEU A 402 18.98 27.56 3.04
CA LEU A 402 18.19 28.64 2.45
C LEU A 402 17.56 29.59 3.49
N LEU A 403 17.67 29.31 4.80
CA LEU A 403 17.19 30.23 5.82
C LEU A 403 17.82 31.62 5.64
N PRO A 404 17.00 32.68 5.55
CA PRO A 404 17.46 34.05 5.30
C PRO A 404 18.18 34.60 6.54
N LYS A 405 19.06 35.59 6.36
CA LYS A 405 19.91 36.13 7.44
C LYS A 405 19.10 36.73 8.59
N GLU A 406 17.90 37.23 8.31
CA GLU A 406 16.99 37.88 9.27
C GLU A 406 16.54 36.92 10.38
N LYS A 407 16.60 35.61 10.13
CA LYS A 407 16.29 34.53 11.07
C LYS A 407 17.29 34.40 12.23
N PHE A 408 18.51 34.91 12.06
CA PHE A 408 19.61 34.77 13.00
C PHE A 408 19.86 36.10 13.72
N GLU A 409 20.40 36.06 14.93
CA GLU A 409 20.77 37.25 15.70
C GLU A 409 21.91 38.02 15.03
N ASP A 410 22.95 37.28 14.65
CA ASP A 410 24.13 37.83 13.99
C ASP A 410 24.69 36.88 12.91
N LYS A 411 25.67 37.39 12.15
CA LYS A 411 26.31 36.64 11.05
C LYS A 411 27.10 35.41 11.54
N LYS A 412 27.69 35.46 12.73
CA LYS A 412 28.48 34.37 13.32
C LYS A 412 27.55 33.21 13.71
N GLN A 413 26.42 33.50 14.37
CA GLN A 413 25.41 32.50 14.68
C GLN A 413 24.89 31.82 13.41
N MET A 414 24.58 32.60 12.36
CA MET A 414 24.16 32.06 11.06
C MET A 414 25.22 31.13 10.46
N LEU A 415 26.49 31.53 10.45
CA LEU A 415 27.57 30.74 9.86
C LEU A 415 27.79 29.44 10.63
N ILE A 416 27.89 29.50 11.96
CA ILE A 416 28.04 28.31 12.82
C ILE A 416 26.89 27.34 12.58
N PHE A 417 25.65 27.84 12.55
CA PHE A 417 24.48 27.00 12.31
C PHE A 417 24.53 26.33 10.93
N LYS A 418 24.84 27.07 9.87
CA LYS A 418 24.94 26.51 8.50
C LYS A 418 26.09 25.50 8.37
N ILE A 419 27.24 25.74 9.00
CA ILE A 419 28.34 24.77 9.06
C ILE A 419 27.89 23.51 9.80
N GLY A 420 27.17 23.65 10.92
CA GLY A 420 26.61 22.51 11.66
C GLY A 420 25.66 21.65 10.81
N ILE A 421 24.84 22.28 9.96
CA ILE A 421 23.99 21.56 9.00
C ILE A 421 24.81 20.77 7.98
N ILE A 422 25.88 21.36 7.42
CA ILE A 422 26.76 20.68 6.47
C ILE A 422 27.46 19.49 7.15
N ILE A 423 27.98 19.67 8.37
CA ILE A 423 28.59 18.60 9.15
C ILE A 423 27.58 17.49 9.41
N THR A 424 26.36 17.84 9.84
CA THR A 424 25.29 16.84 10.09
C THR A 424 24.95 16.07 8.82
N PHE A 425 24.83 16.75 7.69
CA PHE A 425 24.60 16.13 6.38
C PHE A 425 25.72 15.14 6.04
N ILE A 426 26.99 15.54 6.18
CA ILE A 426 28.15 14.67 5.91
C ILE A 426 28.17 13.47 6.86
N VAL A 427 27.93 13.68 8.16
CA VAL A 427 27.90 12.60 9.16
C VAL A 427 26.81 11.59 8.83
N VAL A 428 25.57 12.04 8.63
CA VAL A 428 24.46 11.13 8.30
C VAL A 428 24.74 10.40 6.98
N LEU A 429 25.21 11.09 5.95
CA LEU A 429 25.56 10.47 4.67
C LEU A 429 26.70 9.43 4.83
N SER A 430 27.71 9.73 5.65
CA SER A 430 28.83 8.82 5.91
C SER A 430 28.42 7.52 6.59
N THR A 431 27.35 7.54 7.40
CA THR A 431 26.82 6.32 8.04
C THR A 431 26.33 5.27 7.05
N PHE A 432 26.04 5.66 5.80
CA PHE A 432 25.66 4.75 4.72
C PHE A 432 26.78 4.48 3.73
N LEU A 433 27.58 5.51 3.39
CA LEU A 433 28.66 5.36 2.42
C LEU A 433 29.83 4.54 2.98
N LEU A 434 30.21 4.75 4.25
CA LEU A 434 31.38 4.09 4.82
C LEU A 434 31.23 2.57 4.91
N PRO A 435 30.11 2.01 5.41
CA PRO A 435 29.93 0.56 5.42
C PRO A 435 30.00 -0.06 4.02
N ALA A 436 29.36 0.56 3.03
CA ALA A 436 29.37 0.09 1.64
C ALA A 436 30.78 0.09 1.04
N LEU A 437 31.56 1.15 1.30
CA LEU A 437 32.95 1.27 0.87
C LEU A 437 33.88 0.29 1.60
N GLN A 438 33.67 0.05 2.89
CA GLN A 438 34.47 -0.91 3.67
C GLN A 438 34.26 -2.33 3.16
N THR A 439 33.02 -2.71 2.84
CA THR A 439 32.73 -4.02 2.24
C THR A 439 33.33 -4.18 0.85
N SER A 440 33.33 -3.15 0.01
CA SER A 440 33.92 -3.23 -1.33
C SER A 440 35.45 -3.32 -1.29
N VAL A 441 36.11 -2.56 -0.41
CA VAL A 441 37.57 -2.64 -0.20
C VAL A 441 37.97 -3.99 0.38
N SER A 442 37.19 -4.52 1.33
CA SER A 442 37.48 -5.83 1.96
C SER A 442 37.29 -6.99 0.97
N ALA A 443 36.27 -6.94 0.10
CA ALA A 443 36.07 -7.91 -0.96
C ALA A 443 37.22 -7.88 -1.99
N ALA A 444 37.64 -6.67 -2.40
CA ALA A 444 38.78 -6.49 -3.31
C ALA A 444 40.11 -7.01 -2.70
N ALA A 445 40.31 -6.85 -1.39
CA ALA A 445 41.52 -7.30 -0.70
C ALA A 445 41.58 -8.81 -0.46
N THR A 446 40.44 -9.50 -0.38
CA THR A 446 40.36 -10.94 -0.05
C THR A 446 40.17 -11.84 -1.26
N GLY A 447 39.97 -11.28 -2.46
CA GLY A 447 39.69 -12.06 -3.67
C GLY A 447 38.37 -12.84 -3.62
N THR A 448 37.56 -12.61 -2.59
CA THR A 448 36.20 -13.13 -2.49
C THR A 448 35.29 -12.12 -3.17
N GLY A 449 34.58 -12.55 -4.23
CA GLY A 449 33.61 -11.70 -4.92
C GLY A 449 32.64 -11.08 -3.90
N SER A 450 32.22 -9.83 -4.12
CA SER A 450 31.36 -9.09 -3.18
C SER A 450 29.90 -9.59 -3.14
N SER A 451 29.68 -10.87 -3.47
CA SER A 451 28.41 -11.56 -3.29
C SER A 451 28.16 -11.77 -1.79
N GLY A 452 27.36 -10.88 -1.18
CA GLY A 452 26.96 -10.95 0.23
C GLY A 452 27.51 -9.85 1.14
N GLY A 453 28.20 -8.83 0.61
CA GLY A 453 28.57 -7.65 1.39
C GLY A 453 27.34 -6.78 1.71
N LEU A 454 27.37 -6.04 2.83
CA LEU A 454 26.31 -5.15 3.36
C LEU A 454 25.68 -4.11 2.38
N GLY A 455 26.04 -4.09 1.10
CA GLY A 455 25.46 -3.22 0.07
C GLY A 455 25.01 -3.89 -1.23
N SER A 456 25.21 -5.20 -1.43
CA SER A 456 24.62 -5.93 -2.56
C SER A 456 23.28 -6.52 -2.13
N ASP A 457 22.25 -6.35 -2.96
CA ASP A 457 20.94 -6.94 -2.74
C ASP A 457 20.88 -8.30 -3.44
N ASP A 458 20.73 -9.38 -2.67
CA ASP A 458 20.72 -10.76 -3.19
C ASP A 458 19.64 -10.98 -4.27
N ARG A 459 18.61 -10.14 -4.31
CA ARG A 459 17.54 -10.17 -5.32
C ARG A 459 17.98 -9.58 -6.67
N GLY A 460 19.02 -8.76 -6.67
CA GLY A 460 19.57 -8.10 -7.86
C GLY A 460 20.44 -9.00 -8.73
N GLY A 461 20.73 -10.23 -8.31
CA GLY A 461 21.59 -11.16 -9.06
C GLY A 461 23.07 -10.83 -8.92
N ALA A 462 23.85 -10.97 -10.01
CA ALA A 462 25.31 -10.77 -10.04
C ALA A 462 25.73 -9.29 -9.94
N THR A 463 25.46 -8.68 -8.78
CA THR A 463 25.78 -7.29 -8.47
C THR A 463 27.14 -7.19 -7.77
N ASP A 464 27.97 -6.24 -8.22
CA ASP A 464 29.27 -5.93 -7.58
C ASP A 464 29.46 -4.41 -7.47
N ILE A 465 29.39 -3.89 -6.24
CA ILE A 465 29.43 -2.44 -5.98
C ILE A 465 30.74 -1.84 -6.48
N ALA A 466 31.87 -2.52 -6.30
CA ALA A 466 33.19 -2.02 -6.68
C ALA A 466 33.29 -1.81 -8.20
N SER A 467 32.81 -2.78 -8.98
CA SER A 467 32.75 -2.72 -10.44
C SER A 467 31.81 -1.63 -10.92
N GLN A 468 30.62 -1.51 -10.33
CA GLN A 468 29.69 -0.44 -10.68
C GLN A 468 30.27 0.96 -10.33
N MET A 469 30.96 1.10 -9.20
CA MET A 469 31.68 2.34 -8.86
C MET A 469 32.82 2.63 -9.85
N SER A 470 33.56 1.60 -10.28
CA SER A 470 34.62 1.73 -11.29
C SER A 470 34.06 2.30 -12.60
N VAL A 471 32.88 1.83 -13.05
CA VAL A 471 32.21 2.36 -14.24
C VAL A 471 31.83 3.83 -14.06
N ILE A 472 31.29 4.23 -12.90
CA ILE A 472 30.93 5.64 -12.63
C ILE A 472 32.16 6.55 -12.74
N PHE A 473 33.32 6.14 -12.22
CA PHE A 473 34.52 6.97 -12.20
C PHE A 473 35.31 6.94 -13.51
N ASN A 474 35.41 5.78 -14.17
CA ASN A 474 36.18 5.62 -15.40
C ASN A 474 35.39 6.00 -16.66
N HIS A 475 34.06 5.85 -16.64
CA HIS A 475 33.15 6.14 -17.76
C HIS A 475 32.00 7.08 -17.36
N PRO A 476 32.27 8.28 -16.79
CA PRO A 476 31.24 9.14 -16.21
C PRO A 476 30.19 9.63 -17.21
N LEU A 477 30.56 9.87 -18.47
CA LEU A 477 29.63 10.29 -19.52
C LEU A 477 28.69 9.16 -19.95
N GLU A 478 29.20 7.93 -20.06
CA GLU A 478 28.40 6.75 -20.39
C GLU A 478 27.41 6.44 -19.26
N TYR A 479 27.89 6.47 -18.02
CA TYR A 479 27.04 6.32 -16.84
C TYR A 479 25.97 7.41 -16.79
N THR A 480 26.33 8.67 -17.03
CA THR A 480 25.36 9.78 -17.05
C THR A 480 24.29 9.57 -18.13
N LYS A 481 24.68 9.11 -19.31
CA LYS A 481 23.74 8.78 -20.40
C LYS A 481 22.81 7.64 -19.99
N LEU A 482 23.34 6.56 -19.40
CA LEU A 482 22.56 5.44 -18.88
C LEU A 482 21.55 5.91 -17.82
N LEU A 483 22.02 6.70 -16.86
CA LEU A 483 21.22 7.25 -15.76
C LEU A 483 20.06 8.10 -16.28
N LEU A 484 20.37 9.12 -17.10
CA LEU A 484 19.34 10.03 -17.62
C LEU A 484 18.37 9.32 -18.56
N SER A 485 18.87 8.45 -19.44
CA SER A 485 18.02 7.63 -20.33
C SER A 485 17.04 6.78 -19.53
N SER A 486 17.51 6.14 -18.46
CA SER A 486 16.66 5.30 -17.60
C SER A 486 15.62 6.13 -16.83
N ILE A 487 16.01 7.29 -16.30
CA ILE A 487 15.09 8.23 -15.64
C ILE A 487 13.99 8.69 -16.60
N PHE A 488 14.35 9.23 -17.77
CA PHE A 488 13.37 9.85 -18.67
C PHE A 488 12.46 8.83 -19.37
N SER A 489 12.97 7.62 -19.65
CA SER A 489 12.16 6.56 -20.26
C SER A 489 11.07 6.00 -19.35
N THR A 490 11.22 6.13 -18.03
CA THR A 490 10.27 5.60 -17.03
C THR A 490 9.55 6.67 -16.21
N PHE A 491 9.97 7.94 -16.33
CA PHE A 491 9.45 9.07 -15.56
C PHE A 491 7.92 9.17 -15.55
N GLY A 492 7.32 9.03 -16.74
CA GLY A 492 5.87 9.07 -16.89
C GLY A 492 5.19 7.96 -16.11
N ASP A 493 5.58 6.71 -16.35
CA ASP A 493 5.02 5.55 -15.67
C ASP A 493 5.20 5.61 -14.15
N TYR A 494 6.39 5.99 -13.66
CA TYR A 494 6.66 6.02 -12.23
C TYR A 494 5.88 7.09 -11.47
N ILE A 495 5.77 8.30 -12.01
CA ILE A 495 5.07 9.39 -11.32
C ILE A 495 3.55 9.25 -11.47
N PHE A 496 3.10 8.95 -12.69
CA PHE A 496 1.70 9.02 -13.04
C PHE A 496 0.93 7.71 -12.82
N ARG A 497 1.62 6.56 -12.86
CA ARG A 497 1.01 5.23 -12.67
C ARG A 497 1.45 4.60 -11.35
N ASP A 498 2.73 4.26 -11.20
CA ASP A 498 3.21 3.45 -10.07
C ASP A 498 3.03 4.17 -8.73
N ALA A 499 3.51 5.42 -8.61
CA ALA A 499 3.43 6.18 -7.38
C ALA A 499 2.00 6.64 -7.02
N SER A 500 1.04 6.52 -7.93
CA SER A 500 -0.30 7.07 -7.78
C SER A 500 -1.38 6.01 -7.61
N ILE A 501 -1.36 4.91 -8.36
CA ILE A 501 -2.49 3.95 -8.47
C ILE A 501 -2.11 2.46 -8.39
N PHE A 502 -0.88 2.12 -8.05
CA PHE A 502 -0.38 0.75 -8.10
C PHE A 502 -0.39 0.10 -6.72
N PHE A 503 -1.08 -1.04 -6.61
CA PHE A 503 -1.17 -1.85 -5.38
C PHE A 503 -0.20 -3.04 -5.44
N ALA A 504 0.99 -2.82 -6.01
CA ALA A 504 2.04 -3.82 -6.14
C ALA A 504 1.52 -5.13 -6.78
N HIS A 505 1.71 -6.28 -6.13
CA HIS A 505 1.30 -7.57 -6.68
C HIS A 505 -0.23 -7.75 -6.76
N ALA A 506 -1.03 -6.87 -6.13
CA ALA A 506 -2.49 -6.85 -6.33
C ALA A 506 -2.91 -6.19 -7.65
N GLY A 507 -2.02 -5.43 -8.31
CA GLY A 507 -2.28 -4.82 -9.61
C GLY A 507 -2.56 -3.32 -9.57
N TYR A 508 -2.94 -2.77 -10.72
CA TYR A 508 -3.24 -1.35 -10.91
C TYR A 508 -4.74 -1.07 -10.81
N ILE A 509 -5.11 0.18 -10.50
CA ILE A 509 -6.48 0.64 -10.75
C ILE A 509 -6.75 0.53 -12.27
N PRO A 510 -7.86 -0.08 -12.71
CA PRO A 510 -8.13 -0.34 -14.13
C PRO A 510 -8.42 0.95 -14.92
N MET A 511 -8.21 0.88 -16.23
CA MET A 511 -8.57 1.93 -17.18
C MET A 511 -10.09 2.17 -17.21
N PRO A 512 -10.56 3.43 -17.42
CA PRO A 512 -9.81 4.64 -17.73
C PRO A 512 -9.36 5.46 -16.51
N LEU A 513 -9.56 4.96 -15.28
CA LEU A 513 -9.32 5.71 -14.04
C LEU A 513 -7.84 6.09 -13.82
N THR A 514 -6.92 5.40 -14.50
CA THR A 514 -5.47 5.62 -14.48
C THR A 514 -5.04 7.07 -14.73
N PHE A 515 -5.76 7.83 -15.55
CA PHE A 515 -5.39 9.21 -15.88
C PHE A 515 -5.85 10.25 -14.84
N ILE A 516 -6.82 9.90 -13.99
CA ILE A 516 -7.41 10.84 -13.02
C ILE A 516 -6.38 11.39 -12.02
N PRO A 517 -5.49 10.59 -11.39
CA PRO A 517 -4.48 11.12 -10.47
C PRO A 517 -3.54 12.12 -11.13
N VAL A 518 -3.20 11.94 -12.41
CA VAL A 518 -2.35 12.88 -13.17
C VAL A 518 -3.04 14.23 -13.30
N ILE A 519 -4.29 14.21 -13.76
CA ILE A 519 -5.11 15.42 -13.90
C ILE A 519 -5.26 16.09 -12.53
N LEU A 520 -5.52 15.31 -11.48
CA LEU A 520 -5.64 15.81 -10.13
C LEU A 520 -4.36 16.46 -9.62
N LEU A 521 -3.19 15.82 -9.77
CA LEU A 521 -1.91 16.38 -9.37
C LEU A 521 -1.57 17.66 -10.15
N CYS A 522 -1.89 17.71 -11.44
CA CYS A 522 -1.77 18.93 -12.25
C CYS A 522 -2.70 20.05 -11.74
N VAL A 523 -3.98 19.75 -11.48
CA VAL A 523 -4.93 20.71 -10.90
C VAL A 523 -4.40 21.21 -9.54
N VAL A 524 -3.96 20.29 -8.69
CA VAL A 524 -3.38 20.60 -7.38
C VAL A 524 -2.14 21.47 -7.53
N ALA A 525 -1.24 21.23 -8.48
CA ALA A 525 0.00 21.99 -8.71
C ALA A 525 -0.26 23.40 -9.29
N PHE A 526 -1.23 23.55 -10.18
CA PHE A 526 -1.38 24.77 -10.96
C PHE A 526 -2.57 25.66 -10.59
N VAL A 527 -3.63 25.11 -9.96
CA VAL A 527 -4.88 25.83 -9.68
C VAL A 527 -4.99 26.18 -8.19
N ARG A 528 -5.43 27.42 -7.90
CA ARG A 528 -5.71 27.89 -6.52
C ARG A 528 -7.19 28.26 -6.33
N PRO A 529 -7.80 27.95 -5.18
CA PRO A 529 -9.08 28.54 -4.81
C PRO A 529 -8.93 30.06 -4.60
N LYS A 530 -10.01 30.81 -4.88
CA LYS A 530 -10.01 32.29 -4.88
C LYS A 530 -9.44 32.92 -3.61
N ASN A 531 -9.73 32.34 -2.46
CA ASN A 531 -9.41 32.89 -1.13
C ASN A 531 -8.17 32.25 -0.47
N GLU A 532 -7.45 31.35 -1.17
CA GLU A 532 -6.22 30.76 -0.61
C GLU A 532 -5.16 31.85 -0.44
N LYS A 533 -4.45 31.83 0.70
CA LYS A 533 -3.30 32.71 0.92
C LYS A 533 -2.21 32.39 -0.11
N SER A 534 -1.80 33.40 -0.88
CA SER A 534 -0.72 33.26 -1.85
C SER A 534 0.62 33.10 -1.12
N PHE A 535 1.48 32.23 -1.65
CA PHE A 535 2.89 32.23 -1.28
C PHE A 535 3.75 31.78 -2.46
N THR A 536 4.95 32.36 -2.54
CA THR A 536 5.90 32.02 -3.61
C THR A 536 7.32 32.02 -3.06
N LEU A 537 8.09 31.00 -3.42
CA LEU A 537 9.53 31.00 -3.24
C LEU A 537 10.19 31.94 -4.25
N SER A 538 11.33 32.52 -3.90
CA SER A 538 12.14 33.28 -4.86
C SER A 538 12.66 32.38 -5.98
N LYS A 539 13.06 32.95 -7.13
CA LYS A 539 13.61 32.18 -8.26
C LYS A 539 14.81 31.30 -7.82
N PHE A 540 15.68 31.85 -6.99
CA PHE A 540 16.82 31.12 -6.44
C PHE A 540 16.40 29.96 -5.53
N GLN A 541 15.50 30.21 -4.56
CA GLN A 541 14.99 29.16 -3.66
C GLN A 541 14.29 28.04 -4.43
N ARG A 542 13.49 28.40 -5.44
CA ARG A 542 12.81 27.44 -6.31
C ARG A 542 13.79 26.62 -7.15
N SER A 543 14.81 27.26 -7.74
CA SER A 543 15.85 26.57 -8.50
C SER A 543 16.67 25.62 -7.62
N TYR A 544 17.02 26.05 -6.41
CA TYR A 544 17.71 25.22 -5.42
C TYR A 544 16.87 24.01 -4.98
N LEU A 545 15.58 24.20 -4.74
CA LEU A 545 14.64 23.10 -4.46
C LEU A 545 14.58 22.11 -5.62
N GLY A 546 14.48 22.60 -6.86
CA GLY A 546 14.51 21.76 -8.07
C GLY A 546 15.82 20.98 -8.22
N PHE A 547 16.96 21.62 -7.94
CA PHE A 547 18.27 20.97 -7.93
C PHE A 547 18.33 19.83 -6.90
N LEU A 548 17.85 20.05 -5.67
CA LEU A 548 17.82 18.99 -4.65
C LEU A 548 16.87 17.84 -5.04
N ILE A 549 15.67 18.14 -5.54
CA ILE A 549 14.73 17.12 -5.99
C ILE A 549 15.37 16.26 -7.10
N PHE A 550 15.95 16.90 -8.12
CA PHE A 550 16.62 16.19 -9.21
C PHE A 550 17.84 15.38 -8.72
N GLY A 551 18.65 15.96 -7.83
CA GLY A 551 19.78 15.26 -7.21
C GLY A 551 19.34 14.01 -6.44
N ILE A 552 18.24 14.07 -5.70
CA ILE A 552 17.69 12.90 -5.00
C ILE A 552 17.16 11.86 -5.99
N VAL A 553 16.53 12.29 -7.09
CA VAL A 553 16.14 11.35 -8.16
C VAL A 553 17.38 10.64 -8.71
N CYS A 554 18.46 11.36 -9.02
CA CYS A 554 19.71 10.72 -9.43
C CYS A 554 20.21 9.72 -8.36
N LEU A 555 20.20 10.09 -7.07
CA LEU A 555 20.60 9.20 -5.98
C LEU A 555 19.73 7.94 -5.85
N ILE A 556 18.41 8.04 -6.07
CA ILE A 556 17.51 6.87 -6.12
C ILE A 556 18.02 5.88 -7.16
N TRP A 557 18.27 6.34 -8.39
CA TRP A 557 18.73 5.49 -9.48
C TRP A 557 20.15 4.98 -9.27
N THR A 558 21.08 5.84 -8.84
CA THR A 558 22.45 5.44 -8.50
C THR A 558 22.47 4.38 -7.41
N SER A 559 21.60 4.48 -6.40
CA SER A 559 21.53 3.46 -5.35
C SER A 559 21.13 2.09 -5.88
N MET A 560 20.19 2.03 -6.83
CA MET A 560 19.76 0.76 -7.44
C MET A 560 20.73 0.25 -8.51
N TYR A 561 21.47 1.15 -9.16
CA TYR A 561 22.58 0.76 -10.02
C TYR A 561 23.68 0.04 -9.23
N LEU A 562 24.05 0.59 -8.06
CA LEU A 562 25.10 0.02 -7.21
C LEU A 562 24.65 -1.27 -6.50
N ALA A 563 23.42 -1.31 -5.99
CA ALA A 563 22.98 -2.38 -5.09
C ALA A 563 22.12 -3.46 -5.75
N PHE A 564 21.50 -3.21 -6.90
CA PHE A 564 20.49 -4.10 -7.48
C PHE A 564 20.75 -4.46 -8.96
N THR A 565 21.60 -3.71 -9.66
CA THR A 565 21.80 -3.91 -11.10
C THR A 565 23.02 -4.80 -11.34
N PRO A 566 22.88 -5.90 -12.11
CA PRO A 566 24.03 -6.70 -12.52
C PRO A 566 25.08 -5.88 -13.27
N VAL A 567 26.35 -6.27 -13.12
CA VAL A 567 27.46 -5.61 -13.82
C VAL A 567 27.33 -5.82 -15.34
N GLY A 568 27.48 -4.73 -16.11
CA GLY A 568 27.43 -4.75 -17.58
C GLY A 568 26.03 -4.56 -18.19
N GLU A 569 24.99 -4.39 -17.38
CA GLU A 569 23.63 -4.15 -17.86
C GLU A 569 23.44 -2.77 -18.50
N PHE A 570 22.62 -2.71 -19.55
CA PHE A 570 22.30 -1.47 -20.29
C PHE A 570 21.10 -0.71 -19.71
N LYS A 571 20.54 -1.18 -18.60
CA LYS A 571 19.43 -0.54 -17.89
C LYS A 571 19.61 -0.72 -16.38
N ILE A 572 19.24 0.31 -15.62
CA ILE A 572 19.21 0.24 -14.17
C ILE A 572 17.94 -0.50 -13.71
N ASN A 573 18.10 -1.56 -12.94
CA ASN A 573 17.03 -2.40 -12.42
C ASN A 573 16.63 -2.00 -11.00
N GLY A 574 15.47 -2.46 -10.51
CA GLY A 574 15.06 -2.32 -9.11
C GLY A 574 14.46 -0.97 -8.70
N VAL A 575 14.48 0.06 -9.56
CA VAL A 575 13.79 1.34 -9.30
C VAL A 575 12.28 1.15 -9.39
N GLN A 576 11.56 1.74 -8.44
CA GLN A 576 10.10 1.66 -8.34
C GLN A 576 9.52 3.05 -8.09
N GLY A 577 8.33 3.33 -8.63
CA GLY A 577 7.70 4.65 -8.50
C GLY A 577 7.47 5.11 -7.06
N ARG A 578 7.30 4.18 -6.11
CA ARG A 578 7.10 4.52 -4.69
C ARG A 578 8.23 5.34 -4.07
N TYR A 579 9.46 5.22 -4.58
CA TYR A 579 10.61 5.98 -4.07
C TYR A 579 10.50 7.49 -4.34
N TYR A 580 9.59 7.90 -5.23
CA TYR A 580 9.34 9.31 -5.56
C TYR A 580 8.31 9.97 -4.65
N ILE A 581 7.44 9.20 -3.98
CA ILE A 581 6.33 9.72 -3.16
C ILE A 581 6.82 10.72 -2.09
N PRO A 582 7.91 10.49 -1.34
CA PRO A 582 8.42 11.47 -0.38
C PRO A 582 8.76 12.84 -0.98
N LEU A 583 9.03 12.90 -2.30
CA LEU A 583 9.38 14.12 -3.02
C LEU A 583 8.16 14.85 -3.61
N PHE A 584 6.96 14.26 -3.58
CA PHE A 584 5.80 14.84 -4.25
C PHE A 584 5.35 16.17 -3.65
N VAL A 585 5.33 16.33 -2.32
CA VAL A 585 5.00 17.62 -1.71
C VAL A 585 6.05 18.70 -2.06
N PRO A 586 7.38 18.44 -1.91
CA PRO A 586 8.42 19.32 -2.44
C PRO A 586 8.22 19.68 -3.92
N LEU A 587 7.92 18.69 -4.76
CA LEU A 587 7.69 18.87 -6.20
C LEU A 587 6.47 19.75 -6.49
N LEU A 588 5.36 19.56 -5.78
CA LEU A 588 4.15 20.38 -5.92
C LEU A 588 4.40 21.84 -5.49
N VAL A 589 5.23 22.08 -4.47
CA VAL A 589 5.65 23.43 -4.08
C VAL A 589 6.59 24.04 -5.13
N PHE A 590 7.49 23.25 -5.73
CA PHE A 590 8.33 23.67 -6.85
C PHE A 590 7.48 24.10 -8.06
N LEU A 591 6.50 23.29 -8.43
CA LEU A 591 5.58 23.51 -9.55
C LEU A 591 4.49 24.56 -9.27
N ARG A 592 4.36 25.03 -8.02
CA ARG A 592 3.29 25.93 -7.61
C ARG A 592 3.17 27.16 -8.52
N ASN A 593 1.98 27.32 -9.09
CA ASN A 593 1.58 28.49 -9.86
C ASN A 593 0.48 29.28 -9.13
N GLU A 594 0.60 30.61 -9.14
CA GLU A 594 -0.35 31.56 -8.52
C GLU A 594 -1.25 32.25 -9.56
N LYS A 595 -0.99 32.06 -10.86
CA LYS A 595 -1.70 32.75 -11.95
C LYS A 595 -3.10 32.19 -12.21
N ILE A 596 -3.32 30.91 -11.98
CA ILE A 596 -4.60 30.25 -12.28
C ILE A 596 -5.42 30.16 -10.99
N ARG A 597 -6.49 30.95 -10.91
CA ARG A 597 -7.42 30.94 -9.79
C ARG A 597 -8.80 30.46 -10.23
N TRP A 598 -9.35 29.52 -9.48
CA TRP A 598 -10.70 29.03 -9.66
C TRP A 598 -11.63 29.67 -8.64
N ASN A 599 -12.80 30.14 -9.09
CA ASN A 599 -13.86 30.70 -8.25
C ASN A 599 -14.59 29.60 -7.44
N ILE A 600 -13.84 28.92 -6.57
CA ILE A 600 -14.31 27.89 -5.64
C ILE A 600 -13.79 28.21 -4.24
N SER A 601 -14.59 27.93 -3.21
CA SER A 601 -14.14 28.02 -1.82
C SER A 601 -13.04 27.00 -1.54
N GLU A 602 -12.06 27.34 -0.70
CA GLU A 602 -10.97 26.44 -0.30
C GLU A 602 -11.47 25.10 0.27
N GLN A 603 -12.47 25.14 1.15
CA GLN A 603 -13.13 23.94 1.69
C GLN A 603 -13.71 23.03 0.60
N SER A 604 -14.43 23.58 -0.38
CA SER A 604 -15.00 22.77 -1.47
C SER A 604 -13.92 22.22 -2.40
N PHE A 605 -12.83 22.95 -2.61
CA PHE A 605 -11.67 22.45 -3.35
C PHE A 605 -11.02 21.24 -2.63
N HIS A 606 -10.80 21.34 -1.31
CA HIS A 606 -10.29 20.22 -0.52
C HIS A 606 -11.24 19.01 -0.55
N ARG A 607 -12.56 19.22 -0.41
CA ARG A 607 -13.54 18.14 -0.47
C ARG A 607 -13.59 17.47 -1.84
N LEU A 608 -13.47 18.24 -2.93
CA LEU A 608 -13.41 17.69 -4.28
C LEU A 608 -12.20 16.77 -4.43
N ILE A 609 -11.01 17.22 -4.00
CA ILE A 609 -9.77 16.43 -4.07
C ILE A 609 -9.89 15.16 -3.23
N CYS A 610 -10.37 15.28 -1.99
CA CYS A 610 -10.65 14.13 -1.14
C CYS A 610 -11.63 13.15 -1.78
N GLY A 611 -12.72 13.65 -2.39
CA GLY A 611 -13.72 12.82 -3.04
C GLY A 611 -13.18 12.04 -4.23
N VAL A 612 -12.38 12.68 -5.08
CA VAL A 612 -11.73 12.02 -6.22
C VAL A 612 -10.76 10.94 -5.75
N LEU A 613 -9.92 11.24 -4.75
CA LEU A 613 -8.94 10.27 -4.22
C LEU A 613 -9.60 9.12 -3.46
N ALA A 614 -10.67 9.40 -2.71
CA ALA A 614 -11.47 8.38 -2.05
C ALA A 614 -12.13 7.45 -3.08
N PHE A 615 -12.73 8.02 -4.13
CA PHE A 615 -13.33 7.25 -5.22
C PHE A 615 -12.30 6.36 -5.94
N LEU A 616 -11.11 6.90 -6.26
CA LEU A 616 -10.04 6.11 -6.87
C LEU A 616 -9.58 4.97 -5.97
N SER A 617 -9.34 5.25 -4.68
CA SER A 617 -8.90 4.23 -3.74
C SER A 617 -9.95 3.13 -3.56
N LEU A 618 -11.23 3.49 -3.41
CA LEU A 618 -12.33 2.53 -3.32
C LEU A 618 -12.49 1.72 -4.61
N SER A 619 -12.33 2.33 -5.78
CA SER A 619 -12.36 1.63 -7.07
C SER A 619 -11.23 0.60 -7.16
N GLY A 620 -10.02 0.97 -6.74
CA GLY A 620 -8.87 0.05 -6.67
C GLY A 620 -9.06 -1.08 -5.67
N ILE A 621 -9.64 -0.79 -4.49
CA ILE A 621 -10.00 -1.80 -3.49
C ILE A 621 -11.01 -2.78 -4.09
N TYR A 622 -12.04 -2.28 -4.76
CA TYR A 622 -13.05 -3.12 -5.40
C TYR A 622 -12.43 -4.05 -6.44
N SER A 623 -11.66 -3.49 -7.39
CA SER A 623 -11.14 -4.24 -8.54
C SER A 623 -10.02 -5.21 -8.20
N ASN A 624 -9.18 -4.91 -7.20
CA ASN A 624 -7.96 -5.68 -6.95
C ASN A 624 -8.00 -6.49 -5.64
N LEU A 625 -8.81 -6.08 -4.66
CA LEU A 625 -8.82 -6.72 -3.33
C LEU A 625 -10.15 -7.42 -3.05
N LEU A 626 -11.28 -6.78 -3.36
CA LEU A 626 -12.60 -7.27 -3.00
C LEU A 626 -13.17 -8.27 -4.02
N ILE A 627 -12.96 -8.07 -5.33
CA ILE A 627 -13.52 -8.97 -6.36
C ILE A 627 -13.06 -10.42 -6.15
N ASN A 628 -11.85 -10.59 -5.63
CA ASN A 628 -11.27 -11.88 -5.23
C ASN A 628 -11.79 -12.37 -3.87
N CYS A 629 -12.91 -11.87 -3.34
CA CYS A 629 -13.50 -12.31 -2.06
C CYS A 629 -15.03 -12.45 -2.15
N ILE A 630 -15.63 -12.15 -3.31
CA ILE A 630 -17.04 -11.79 -3.46
C ILE A 630 -17.78 -12.62 -4.51
#